data_AF-A0A7C4BKM8-F1
#
_entry.id   AF-A0A7C4BKM8-F1
#
_cell.length_a   1.000
_cell.length_b   1.000
_cell.length_c   1.000
_cell.angle_alpha   90.00
_cell.angle_beta   90.00
_cell.angle_gamma   90.00
#
_symmetry.space_group_name_H-M   'P 1'
#
loop_
_entity.id
_entity.type
_entity.pdbx_description
1 polymer ?
#
loop_
_entity_poly.entity_id
_entity_poly.type
_entity_poly.pdbx_seq_one_letter_code
_entity_poly.pdbx_strand_id
1 'polypeptide(L)' 'MPYPLVSVIIPTYQRANFLAKAIESVLNQTYPYIELIVV' A
#
# COMPACT_ATOMS: atom_id res chain seq x y z
N MET A 1 -20.10 -8.07 -9.31
CA MET A 1 -19.37 -7.00 -10.01
C MET A 1 -17.89 -7.23 -9.77
N PRO A 2 -17.02 -7.33 -10.78
CA PRO A 2 -15.59 -7.40 -10.54
C PRO A 2 -15.13 -6.08 -9.91
N TYR A 3 -14.48 -6.16 -8.77
CA TYR A 3 -13.90 -4.99 -8.13
C TYR A 3 -12.65 -4.56 -8.92
N PRO A 4 -12.41 -3.25 -9.15
CA PRO A 4 -11.23 -2.79 -9.89
C PRO A 4 -9.91 -3.10 -9.16
N LEU A 5 -8.80 -3.21 -9.88
CA LEU A 5 -7.49 -3.20 -9.22
C LEU A 5 -7.19 -1.78 -8.72
N VAL A 6 -6.71 -1.65 -7.48
CA VAL A 6 -6.27 -0.37 -6.90
C VAL A 6 -4.77 -0.43 -6.65
N SER A 7 -4.01 0.45 -7.30
CA SER A 7 -2.57 0.59 -7.08
C SER A 7 -2.29 1.69 -6.05
N VAL A 8 -1.59 1.33 -4.98
CA VAL A 8 -1.14 2.24 -3.92
C VAL A 8 0.35 2.50 -4.09
N ILE A 9 0.72 3.76 -4.28
CA ILE A 9 2.12 4.17 -4.48
C ILE A 9 2.61 4.90 -3.23
N ILE A 10 3.64 4.36 -2.57
CA ILE A 10 4.30 4.96 -1.41
C ILE A 10 5.68 5.46 -1.84
N PRO A 11 5.81 6.74 -2.27
CA PRO A 11 7.11 7.34 -2.45
C PRO A 11 7.75 7.58 -1.07
N THR A 12 8.98 7.10 -0.89
CA THR A 12 9.69 7.17 0.38
C THR A 12 11.15 7.54 0.18
N TYR A 13 11.65 8.43 1.04
CA TYR A 13 13.06 8.77 1.09
C TYR A 13 13.48 8.93 2.55
N GLN A 14 14.42 8.10 3.00
CA GLN A 14 14.94 8.09 4.38
C GLN A 14 13.86 8.00 5.48
N ARG A 15 12.75 7.29 5.22
CA ARG A 15 11.62 7.13 6.17
C ARG A 15 11.40 5.68 6.63
N ALA A 16 12.49 4.97 6.95
CA ALA A 16 12.44 3.57 7.41
C ALA A 16 11.43 3.34 8.55
N ASN A 17 11.38 4.27 9.52
CA ASN A 17 10.51 4.16 10.70
C ASN A 17 9.01 4.27 10.41
N PHE A 18 8.62 4.88 9.29
CA PHE A 18 7.21 5.06 8.91
C PHE A 18 6.78 4.14 7.78
N LEU A 19 7.73 3.66 6.98
CA LEU A 19 7.48 2.81 5.84
C LEU A 19 6.79 1.50 6.26
N ALA A 20 7.28 0.86 7.32
CA ALA A 20 6.69 -0.37 7.83
C ALA A 20 5.20 -0.20 8.21
N LYS A 21 4.89 0.85 8.98
CA LYS A 21 3.51 1.17 9.38
C LYS A 21 2.62 1.49 8.18
N ALA A 22 3.14 2.19 7.17
CA ALA A 22 2.39 2.50 5.95
C ALA A 22 2.07 1.24 5.13
N ILE A 23 3.06 0.34 4.99
CA ILE A 23 2.87 -0.95 4.33
C ILE A 23 1.83 -1.79 5.08
N GLU A 24 1.96 -1.94 6.41
CA GLU A 24 0.99 -2.67 7.24
C GLU A 24 -0.42 -2.09 7.13
N SER A 25 -0.55 -0.76 7.04
CA SER A 25 -1.84 -0.11 6.84
C SER A 25 -2.48 -0.51 5.51
N VAL A 26 -1.70 -0.63 4.43
CA VAL A 26 -2.20 -1.02 3.10
C VAL A 26 -2.53 -2.51 3.04
N LEU A 27 -1.73 -3.36 3.68
CA LEU A 27 -1.96 -4.81 3.73
C LEU A 27 -3.19 -5.18 4.56
N ASN A 28 -3.57 -4.35 5.55
CA ASN A 28 -4.73 -4.58 6.41
C ASN A 28 -6.05 -3.97 5.86
N GLN A 29 -6.10 -3.56 4.60
CA GLN A 29 -7.33 -3.04 4.00
C GLN A 29 -8.37 -4.14 3.78
N THR A 30 -9.65 -3.80 3.91
CA THR A 30 -10.77 -4.71 3.61
C THR A 30 -11.00 -4.89 2.10
N TYR A 31 -10.34 -4.07 1.27
CA TYR A 31 -10.45 -4.14 -0.17
C TYR A 31 -9.54 -5.24 -0.75
N PRO A 32 -10.08 -6.21 -1.52
CA PRO A 32 -9.34 -7.42 -1.87
C PRO A 32 -8.35 -7.30 -3.03
N TYR A 33 -8.42 -6.26 -3.87
CA TYR A 33 -7.59 -6.14 -5.08
C TYR A 33 -6.64 -4.95 -5.00
N ILE A 34 -5.54 -5.14 -4.28
CA ILE A 34 -4.53 -4.09 -4.05
C ILE A 34 -3.20 -4.49 -4.67
N GLU A 35 -2.60 -3.55 -5.40
CA GLU A 35 -1.19 -3.56 -5.77
C GLU A 35 -0.47 -2.49 -4.94
N LEU A 36 0.66 -2.83 -4.32
CA LEU A 36 1.44 -1.90 -3.52
C LEU A 36 2.82 -1.70 -4.15
N ILE A 37 3.14 -0.46 -4.48
CA ILE A 37 4.41 -0.06 -5.09
C ILE A 37 5.12 0.92 -4.15
N VAL A 38 6.37 0.62 -3.79
CA VAL A 38 7.23 1.50 -2.97
C VAL A 38 8.33 2.04 -3.88
N VAL A 39 8.49 3.36 -3.91
CA VAL A 39 9.47 4.08 -4.76
C VAL A 39 10.41 4.91 -3.91
#